data_AF-A0A820IRX9-F1
#
_entry.id   AF-A0A820IRX9-F1
#
_cell.length_a   1.000
_cell.length_b   1.000
_cell.length_c   1.000
_cell.angle_alpha   90.00
_cell.angle_beta   90.00
_cell.angle_gamma   90.00
#
_symmetry.space_group_name_H-M   'P 1'
#
loop_
_entity.id
_entity.type
_entity.pdbx_description
1 polymer ?
#
loop_
_entity_poly.entity_id
_entity_poly.type
_entity_poly.pdbx_seq_one_letter_code
_entity_poly.pdbx_strand_id
1 'polypeptide(L)'
;NELTSNILLHLFSQYSNQFNTNNLNNVKIILSKLKCISTNQGMKLPQQSYISSANLSKDLPQITFDISSEYSLSIEFLKSIGCRTIDFSITTITNHLNSTDNNQTLQDLIQNLLKQRENMSDTDVNALGNTPCFAGINGETKRNYKANELHFPSVAKEVQWKDLSVIDWIDINPFSQEYIFLKELGVKEAPDFQDLFLHITQEHNQSSKIKSEYQLPPSLIYFAENFRKYYLKIWENNKIIQIPFLPSSSPPHINQSTEVILTIPQLVFKETSPLFPSLLPDVIRCFSHCFDISLLGIKSRPDLQIAFDILIDKQYEILTIESASLYFSYLNKLDGLNKTFIENISKKSFIPYSSSSSYSKPSQIFIRS
;
A
#
# COMPACT_ATOMS: atom_id res chain seq x y z
N ASN A 1 26.34 35.36 15.66
CA ASN A 1 25.33 35.55 14.59
C ASN A 1 23.91 35.27 15.09
N GLU A 2 23.59 34.07 15.58
CA GLU A 2 22.25 33.76 16.14
C GLU A 2 21.86 34.66 17.31
N LEU A 3 22.71 34.78 18.33
CA LEU A 3 22.47 35.63 19.50
C LEU A 3 22.23 37.10 19.14
N THR A 4 22.99 37.63 18.18
CA THR A 4 22.85 39.00 17.66
C THR A 4 21.50 39.20 16.95
N SER A 5 21.09 38.22 16.13
CA SER A 5 19.79 38.26 15.46
C SER A 5 18.64 38.24 16.46
N ASN A 6 18.75 37.42 17.50
CA ASN A 6 17.73 37.28 18.53
C ASN A 6 17.55 38.59 19.31
N ILE A 7 18.65 39.26 19.68
CA ILE A 7 18.62 40.57 20.35
C ILE A 7 17.98 41.63 19.43
N LEU A 8 18.35 41.65 18.14
CA LEU A 8 17.78 42.60 17.19
C LEU A 8 16.28 42.39 16.99
N LEU A 9 15.84 41.14 16.81
CA LEU A 9 14.42 40.82 16.67
C LEU A 9 13.63 41.19 17.93
N HIS A 10 14.19 40.96 19.12
CA HIS A 10 13.57 41.35 20.38
C HIS A 10 13.42 42.88 20.48
N LEU A 11 14.47 43.64 20.16
CA LEU A 11 14.41 45.10 20.12
C LEU A 11 13.35 45.61 19.15
N PHE A 12 13.30 45.09 17.93
CA PHE A 12 12.28 45.47 16.96
C PHE A 12 10.87 45.08 17.41
N SER A 13 10.72 43.95 18.11
CA SER A 13 9.45 43.52 18.69
C SER A 13 8.99 44.41 19.84
N GLN A 14 9.88 44.88 20.71
CA GLN A 14 9.50 45.76 21.83
C GLN A 14 9.17 47.17 21.36
N TYR A 15 9.96 47.69 20.42
CA TYR A 15 9.81 49.04 19.91
C TYR A 15 8.81 49.12 18.74
N SER A 16 8.13 48.03 18.39
CA SER A 16 7.17 47.98 17.27
C SER A 16 6.11 49.07 17.34
N ASN A 17 5.69 49.44 18.55
CA ASN A 17 4.64 50.45 18.78
C ASN A 17 5.18 51.89 18.74
N GLN A 18 6.50 52.06 18.70
CA GLN A 18 7.18 53.38 18.68
C GLN A 18 7.65 53.77 17.28
N PHE A 19 7.67 52.84 16.32
CA PHE A 19 8.01 53.15 14.93
C PHE A 19 6.83 53.79 14.19
N ASN A 20 7.13 54.74 13.31
CA ASN A 20 6.18 55.18 12.28
C ASN A 20 5.80 53.99 11.37
N THR A 21 4.55 53.91 10.93
CA THR A 21 3.97 52.80 10.15
C THR A 21 4.80 52.47 8.90
N ASN A 22 5.30 53.49 8.19
CA ASN A 22 6.18 53.30 7.03
C ASN A 22 7.53 52.65 7.38
N ASN A 23 8.15 53.07 8.49
CA ASN A 23 9.44 52.51 8.91
C ASN A 23 9.28 51.08 9.40
N LEU A 24 8.21 50.81 10.15
CA LEU A 24 7.87 49.46 10.58
C LEU A 24 7.66 48.52 9.38
N ASN A 25 6.93 48.97 8.36
CA ASN A 25 6.70 48.19 7.14
C ASN A 25 7.99 47.93 6.36
N ASN A 26 8.88 48.91 6.25
CA ASN A 26 10.19 48.73 5.62
C ASN A 26 11.05 47.72 6.39
N VAL A 27 11.06 47.78 7.72
CA VAL A 27 11.77 46.82 8.57
C VAL A 27 11.19 45.41 8.37
N LYS A 28 9.86 45.24 8.33
CA LYS A 28 9.21 43.94 8.05
C LYS A 28 9.60 43.38 6.68
N ILE A 29 9.64 44.22 5.64
CA ILE A 29 10.02 43.80 4.28
C ILE A 29 11.50 43.37 4.22
N ILE A 30 12.37 44.02 4.98
CA ILE A 30 13.78 43.65 5.06
C ILE A 30 13.95 42.34 5.83
N LEU A 31 13.33 42.24 7.01
CA LEU A 31 13.43 41.05 7.86
C LEU A 31 12.84 39.80 7.20
N SER A 32 11.76 39.92 6.43
CA SER A 32 11.15 38.78 5.71
C SER A 32 12.07 38.15 4.66
N LYS A 33 13.08 38.89 4.17
CA LYS A 33 14.05 38.44 3.16
C LYS A 33 15.38 37.95 3.75
N LEU A 34 15.60 38.13 5.06
CA LEU A 34 16.85 37.77 5.72
C LEU A 34 16.70 36.47 6.52
N LYS A 35 17.74 35.63 6.53
CA LYS A 35 17.80 34.45 7.39
C LYS A 35 18.10 34.89 8.83
N CYS A 36 17.07 35.36 9.53
CA CYS A 36 17.18 35.98 10.85
C CYS A 36 16.52 35.17 11.97
N ILE A 37 15.77 34.11 11.66
CA ILE A 37 15.03 33.33 12.64
C ILE A 37 15.83 32.10 13.08
N SER A 38 16.13 32.02 14.37
CA SER A 38 16.79 30.87 14.98
C SER A 38 15.81 29.70 15.10
N THR A 39 16.17 28.55 14.53
CA THR A 39 15.38 27.31 14.61
C THR A 39 16.23 26.13 15.05
N ASN A 40 15.58 25.01 15.39
CA ASN A 40 16.23 23.71 15.66
C ASN A 40 17.06 23.18 14.47
N GLN A 41 16.89 23.76 13.27
CA GLN A 41 17.65 23.47 12.06
C GLN A 41 18.56 24.65 11.64
N GLY A 42 18.96 25.48 12.60
CA GLY A 42 19.78 26.67 12.41
C GLY A 42 18.97 27.89 11.93
N MET A 43 19.65 28.90 11.39
CA MET A 43 19.04 30.15 10.95
C MET A 43 18.28 30.01 9.62
N LYS A 44 16.99 30.33 9.64
CA LYS A 44 16.08 30.23 8.49
C LYS A 44 15.41 31.58 8.19
N LEU A 45 14.83 31.67 7.00
CA LEU A 45 13.98 32.80 6.61
C LEU A 45 12.68 32.77 7.44
N PRO A 46 12.06 33.91 7.78
CA PRO A 46 10.77 33.93 8.46
C PRO A 46 9.73 33.02 7.80
N GLN A 47 9.60 33.07 6.48
CA GLN A 47 8.67 32.21 5.73
C GLN A 47 8.97 30.70 5.83
N GLN A 48 10.15 30.32 6.30
CA GLN A 48 10.59 28.94 6.48
C GLN A 48 10.70 28.56 7.95
N SER A 49 10.20 29.38 8.87
CA SER A 49 10.33 29.17 10.31
C SER A 49 8.98 29.07 10.96
N TYR A 50 8.87 28.12 11.90
CA TYR A 50 7.62 27.83 12.57
C TYR A 50 7.63 28.22 14.03
N ILE A 51 6.64 28.99 14.47
CA ILE A 51 6.46 29.30 15.89
C ILE A 51 6.15 28.00 16.64
N SER A 52 6.92 27.74 17.71
CA SER A 52 6.82 26.51 18.51
C SER A 52 5.42 26.36 19.11
N SER A 53 4.77 25.22 18.84
CA SER A 53 3.51 24.80 19.45
C SER A 53 3.58 23.31 19.79
N ALA A 54 2.79 22.87 20.77
CA ALA A 54 2.91 21.56 21.41
C ALA A 54 2.83 20.34 20.47
N ASN A 55 2.37 20.51 19.22
CA ASN A 55 2.11 19.43 18.27
C ASN A 55 2.91 19.52 16.95
N LEU A 56 3.92 20.40 16.84
CA LEU A 56 4.76 20.40 15.64
C LEU A 56 5.71 19.20 15.59
N SER A 57 5.86 18.60 14.40
CA SER A 57 6.86 17.56 14.16
C SER A 57 8.27 18.12 14.37
N LYS A 58 9.16 17.29 14.93
CA LYS A 58 10.57 17.65 15.19
C LYS A 58 11.36 17.91 13.90
N ASP A 59 10.83 17.48 12.77
CA ASP A 59 11.44 17.60 11.44
C ASP A 59 11.19 18.97 10.79
N LEU A 60 10.35 19.81 11.37
CA LEU A 60 10.16 21.19 10.92
C LEU A 60 11.17 22.13 11.59
N PRO A 61 11.61 23.20 10.89
CA PRO A 61 12.42 24.28 11.44
C PRO A 61 11.62 25.10 12.47
N GLN A 62 11.56 24.57 13.70
CA GLN A 62 10.87 25.15 14.83
C GLN A 62 11.71 26.23 15.47
N ILE A 63 11.08 27.36 15.74
CA ILE A 63 11.67 28.50 16.42
C ILE A 63 12.04 28.08 17.85
N THR A 64 13.33 28.16 18.18
CA THR A 64 13.89 27.73 19.47
C THR A 64 13.98 28.86 20.49
N PHE A 65 13.21 29.94 20.34
CA PHE A 65 13.21 31.01 21.33
C PHE A 65 12.66 30.49 22.66
N ASP A 66 13.40 30.65 23.74
CA ASP A 66 12.86 30.53 25.09
C ASP A 66 11.99 31.77 25.35
N ILE A 67 10.70 31.64 25.07
CA ILE A 67 9.67 32.66 25.35
C ILE A 67 9.62 33.00 26.86
N SER A 68 10.18 32.13 27.70
CA SER A 68 10.29 32.25 29.16
C SER A 68 11.53 33.01 29.67
N SER A 69 12.46 33.41 28.80
CA SER A 69 13.68 34.14 29.19
C SER A 69 13.56 35.64 28.93
N GLU A 70 14.46 36.43 29.53
CA GLU A 70 14.51 37.92 29.61
C GLU A 70 14.31 38.70 28.29
N TYR A 71 14.19 38.02 27.14
CA TYR A 71 13.97 38.56 25.81
C TYR A 71 12.67 38.02 25.17
N SER A 72 11.52 38.36 25.75
CA SER A 72 10.22 37.95 25.19
C SER A 72 9.97 38.59 23.82
N LEU A 73 9.74 37.75 22.81
CA LEU A 73 9.39 38.15 21.45
C LEU A 73 7.87 38.06 21.27
N SER A 74 7.25 39.11 20.73
CA SER A 74 5.81 39.09 20.45
C SER A 74 5.51 38.13 19.30
N ILE A 75 4.60 37.19 19.56
CA ILE A 75 4.07 36.27 18.55
C ILE A 75 3.43 37.04 17.38
N GLU A 76 2.76 38.16 17.67
CA GLU A 76 2.15 39.02 16.64
C GLU A 76 3.22 39.67 15.73
N PHE A 77 4.36 40.05 16.31
CA PHE A 77 5.47 40.58 15.53
C PHE A 77 6.08 39.49 14.63
N LEU A 78 6.31 38.29 15.16
CA LEU A 78 6.80 37.14 14.40
C LEU A 78 5.86 36.77 13.23
N LYS A 79 4.55 36.75 13.47
CA LYS A 79 3.54 36.60 12.40
C LYS A 79 3.67 37.71 11.36
N SER A 80 3.85 38.95 11.80
CA SER A 80 3.91 40.12 10.91
C SER A 80 5.15 40.18 10.01
N ILE A 81 6.27 39.56 10.40
CA ILE A 81 7.48 39.43 9.57
C ILE A 81 7.43 38.20 8.65
N GLY A 82 6.34 37.42 8.73
CA GLY A 82 6.11 36.24 7.90
C GLY A 82 6.56 34.92 8.53
N CYS A 83 6.83 34.88 9.84
CA CYS A 83 7.00 33.59 10.53
C CYS A 83 5.69 32.83 10.48
N ARG A 84 5.77 31.56 10.10
CA ARG A 84 4.59 30.73 10.04
C ARG A 84 4.20 30.34 11.45
N THR A 85 2.99 30.71 11.83
CA THR A 85 2.29 29.91 12.83
C THR A 85 1.68 28.74 12.09
N ILE A 86 2.05 27.52 12.45
CA ILE A 86 1.06 26.44 12.46
C ILE A 86 0.15 26.76 13.66
N ASP A 87 -0.64 27.83 13.49
CA ASP A 87 -1.93 28.05 14.15
C ASP A 87 -2.99 27.22 13.41
N PHE A 88 -2.55 26.19 12.69
CA PHE A 88 -3.30 24.95 12.70
C PHE A 88 -3.38 24.52 14.16
N SER A 89 -4.40 25.01 14.84
CA SER A 89 -5.55 24.20 15.16
C SER A 89 -5.34 22.70 15.26
N ILE A 90 -4.20 22.08 15.55
CA ILE A 90 -4.22 20.71 16.05
C ILE A 90 -4.88 20.76 17.42
N THR A 91 -4.61 21.80 18.22
CA THR A 91 -5.32 22.10 19.47
C THR A 91 -6.74 22.60 19.25
N THR A 92 -7.02 23.44 18.25
CA THR A 92 -8.40 23.87 17.93
C THR A 92 -9.19 22.74 17.26
N ILE A 93 -8.60 21.87 16.43
CA ILE A 93 -9.23 20.68 15.82
C ILE A 93 -9.44 19.59 16.88
N THR A 94 -8.46 19.30 17.74
CA THR A 94 -8.67 18.35 18.85
C THR A 94 -9.59 18.90 19.93
N ASN A 95 -9.51 20.18 20.30
CA ASN A 95 -10.44 20.77 21.27
C ASN A 95 -11.85 21.00 20.68
N HIS A 96 -11.99 21.27 19.37
CA HIS A 96 -13.30 21.38 18.71
C HIS A 96 -13.95 20.01 18.45
N LEU A 97 -13.17 18.95 18.24
CA LEU A 97 -13.68 17.58 18.11
C LEU A 97 -14.00 16.94 19.49
N ASN A 98 -13.31 17.38 20.55
CA ASN A 98 -13.55 16.90 21.92
C ASN A 98 -14.63 17.73 22.66
N SER A 99 -15.01 18.90 22.14
CA SER A 99 -16.16 19.64 22.66
C SER A 99 -17.45 19.02 22.14
N THR A 100 -18.20 18.39 23.03
CA THR A 100 -19.48 17.69 22.79
C THR A 100 -20.62 18.56 22.22
N ASP A 101 -20.37 19.85 21.93
CA ASP A 101 -21.41 20.85 21.69
C ASP A 101 -21.35 21.58 20.34
N ASN A 102 -20.43 21.27 19.42
CA ASN A 102 -20.42 21.93 18.10
C ASN A 102 -20.42 20.92 16.94
N ASN A 103 -21.53 20.93 16.20
CA ASN A 103 -21.77 20.24 14.93
C ASN A 103 -20.86 20.74 13.79
N GLN A 104 -19.56 20.92 14.03
CA GLN A 104 -18.61 21.21 12.96
C GLN A 104 -18.08 19.88 12.42
N THR A 105 -18.51 19.58 11.21
CA THR A 105 -18.22 18.31 10.53
C THR A 105 -16.80 18.33 9.95
N LEU A 106 -16.21 17.15 9.71
CA LEU A 106 -14.93 17.05 8.99
C LEU A 106 -14.95 17.80 7.64
N GLN A 107 -16.14 17.95 7.05
CA GLN A 107 -16.34 18.78 5.86
C GLN A 107 -16.02 20.26 6.09
N ASP A 108 -16.46 20.85 7.19
CA ASP A 108 -16.18 22.27 7.52
C ASP A 108 -14.69 22.51 7.74
N LEU A 109 -14.02 21.54 8.37
CA LEU A 109 -12.57 21.53 8.51
C LEU A 109 -11.93 21.63 7.13
N ILE A 110 -12.20 20.66 6.25
CA ILE A 110 -11.56 20.57 4.94
C ILE A 110 -11.83 21.82 4.10
N GLN A 111 -13.04 22.37 4.13
CA GLN A 111 -13.35 23.62 3.43
C GLN A 111 -12.56 24.82 3.95
N ASN A 112 -12.33 24.91 5.26
CA ASN A 112 -11.49 25.95 5.83
C ASN A 112 -10.02 25.75 5.45
N LEU A 113 -9.53 24.51 5.41
CA LEU A 113 -8.17 24.21 4.98
C LEU A 113 -7.96 24.55 3.50
N LEU A 114 -8.96 24.26 2.65
CA LEU A 114 -8.96 24.63 1.24
C LEU A 114 -8.85 26.15 1.03
N LYS A 115 -9.62 26.95 1.79
CA LYS A 115 -9.52 28.42 1.73
C LYS A 115 -8.13 28.95 2.08
N GLN A 116 -7.38 28.20 2.88
CA GLN A 116 -6.02 28.55 3.29
C GLN A 116 -4.94 27.84 2.46
N ARG A 117 -5.32 26.97 1.51
CA ARG A 117 -4.39 26.15 0.72
C ARG A 117 -3.35 26.97 -0.03
N GLU A 118 -3.74 28.13 -0.57
CA GLU A 118 -2.85 29.05 -1.29
C GLU A 118 -1.72 29.60 -0.40
N ASN A 119 -1.94 29.65 0.91
CA ASN A 119 -0.96 30.13 1.89
C ASN A 119 -0.14 28.99 2.51
N MET A 120 -0.47 27.72 2.20
CA MET A 120 0.25 26.55 2.70
C MET A 120 1.35 26.13 1.73
N SER A 121 2.52 25.87 2.27
CA SER A 121 3.60 25.24 1.51
C SER A 121 3.47 23.72 1.51
N ASP A 122 4.21 23.07 0.62
CA ASP A 122 4.24 21.60 0.55
C ASP A 122 4.72 20.95 1.87
N THR A 123 5.57 21.63 2.64
CA THR A 123 5.98 21.14 3.97
C THR A 123 4.83 21.16 4.98
N ASP A 124 3.92 22.14 4.87
CA ASP A 124 2.72 22.24 5.72
C ASP A 124 1.73 21.13 5.36
N VAL A 125 1.50 20.90 4.07
CA VAL A 125 0.63 19.84 3.56
C VAL A 125 1.15 18.47 4.01
N ASN A 126 2.46 18.24 3.91
CA ASN A 126 3.09 16.99 4.36
C ASN A 126 3.01 16.82 5.89
N ALA A 127 3.20 17.90 6.67
CA ALA A 127 3.08 17.85 8.12
C ALA A 127 1.63 17.53 8.54
N LEU A 128 0.66 18.16 7.88
CA LEU A 128 -0.75 17.92 8.11
C LEU A 128 -1.15 16.47 7.76
N GLY A 129 -0.71 15.95 6.62
CA GLY A 129 -0.98 14.56 6.21
C GLY A 129 -0.42 13.52 7.18
N ASN A 130 0.71 13.81 7.83
CA ASN A 130 1.35 12.92 8.81
C ASN A 130 0.87 13.12 10.25
N THR A 131 0.02 14.11 10.51
CA THR A 131 -0.54 14.39 11.84
C THR A 131 -1.87 13.64 12.01
N PRO A 132 -2.09 12.97 13.16
CA PRO A 132 -3.35 12.27 13.41
C PRO A 132 -4.47 13.25 13.79
N CYS A 133 -5.03 13.96 12.80
CA CYS A 133 -6.06 14.98 13.01
C CYS A 133 -7.36 14.75 12.22
N PHE A 134 -7.43 13.72 11.38
CA PHE A 134 -8.61 13.45 10.56
C PHE A 134 -9.52 12.41 11.24
N ALA A 135 -10.78 12.76 11.41
CA ALA A 135 -11.79 11.83 11.92
C ALA A 135 -11.99 10.67 10.92
N GLY A 136 -11.80 9.46 11.41
CA GLY A 136 -12.00 8.24 10.63
C GLY A 136 -12.81 7.20 11.38
N ILE A 137 -13.39 6.29 10.61
CA ILE A 137 -14.17 5.16 11.05
C ILE A 137 -13.40 3.89 10.67
N ASN A 138 -13.21 2.99 11.63
CA ASN A 138 -12.78 1.63 11.39
C ASN A 138 -13.76 0.70 12.10
N GLY A 139 -14.57 -0.03 11.32
CA GLY A 139 -15.71 -0.78 11.85
C GLY A 139 -16.65 0.13 12.63
N GLU A 140 -16.78 -0.11 13.94
CA GLU A 140 -17.60 0.67 14.86
C GLU A 140 -16.81 1.76 15.61
N THR A 141 -15.49 1.80 15.44
CA THR A 141 -14.62 2.71 16.19
C THR A 141 -14.38 4.01 15.45
N LYS A 142 -14.67 5.14 16.11
CA LYS A 142 -14.31 6.48 15.64
C LYS A 142 -13.08 6.97 16.39
N ARG A 143 -12.05 7.37 15.64
CA ARG A 143 -10.86 8.01 16.21
C ARG A 143 -10.20 8.94 15.18
N ASN A 144 -9.22 9.71 15.63
CA ASN A 144 -8.40 10.52 14.74
C ASN A 144 -7.26 9.68 14.16
N TYR A 145 -7.07 9.78 12.86
CA TYR A 145 -6.05 9.10 12.07
C TYR A 145 -5.22 10.10 11.30
N LYS A 146 -4.05 9.65 10.83
CA LYS A 146 -3.30 10.37 9.80
C LYS A 146 -4.01 10.24 8.46
N ALA A 147 -3.80 11.20 7.55
CA ALA A 147 -4.43 11.13 6.23
C ALA A 147 -4.02 9.87 5.46
N ASN A 148 -2.74 9.47 5.57
CA ASN A 148 -2.21 8.27 4.91
C ASN A 148 -2.66 6.93 5.52
N GLU A 149 -3.33 6.96 6.66
CA GLU A 149 -3.94 5.77 7.29
C GLU A 149 -5.41 5.60 6.86
N LEU A 150 -5.99 6.60 6.18
CA LEU A 150 -7.39 6.63 5.79
C LEU A 150 -7.59 6.33 4.30
N HIS A 151 -8.74 5.76 4.00
CA HIS A 151 -9.24 5.52 2.66
C HIS A 151 -10.53 6.31 2.42
N PHE A 152 -10.86 6.53 1.14
CA PHE A 152 -12.18 7.06 0.79
C PHE A 152 -13.29 6.02 1.07
N PRO A 153 -14.49 6.42 1.50
CA PRO A 153 -15.54 5.44 1.87
C PRO A 153 -16.09 4.65 0.68
N SER A 154 -15.93 5.16 -0.54
CA SER A 154 -16.22 4.40 -1.76
C SER A 154 -15.40 3.12 -1.83
N VAL A 155 -14.14 3.15 -1.37
CA VAL A 155 -13.24 2.00 -1.38
C VAL A 155 -13.75 0.88 -0.47
N ALA A 156 -14.14 1.20 0.77
CA ALA A 156 -14.67 0.20 1.69
C ALA A 156 -16.00 -0.40 1.19
N LYS A 157 -16.84 0.41 0.52
CA LYS A 157 -18.09 -0.08 -0.10
C LYS A 157 -17.83 -1.03 -1.27
N GLU A 158 -16.88 -0.71 -2.14
CA GLU A 158 -16.53 -1.55 -3.30
C GLU A 158 -15.86 -2.87 -2.89
N VAL A 159 -14.97 -2.83 -1.90
CA VAL A 159 -14.24 -4.01 -1.39
C VAL A 159 -15.09 -4.82 -0.40
N GLN A 160 -16.16 -4.24 0.16
CA GLN A 160 -16.97 -4.80 1.26
C GLN A 160 -16.19 -5.05 2.55
N TRP A 161 -15.10 -4.30 2.76
CA TRP A 161 -14.21 -4.42 3.90
C TRP A 161 -14.62 -3.50 5.05
N LYS A 162 -15.29 -4.06 6.07
CA LYS A 162 -15.82 -3.31 7.22
C LYS A 162 -14.74 -2.68 8.11
N ASP A 163 -13.61 -3.37 8.26
CA ASP A 163 -12.50 -2.95 9.12
C ASP A 163 -11.46 -2.08 8.39
N LEU A 164 -11.76 -1.65 7.16
CA LEU A 164 -10.92 -0.70 6.45
C LEU A 164 -11.10 0.69 7.07
N SER A 165 -9.99 1.32 7.46
CA SER A 165 -10.03 2.66 8.04
C SER A 165 -10.40 3.68 6.96
N VAL A 166 -11.60 4.28 7.07
CA VAL A 166 -12.13 5.26 6.11
C VAL A 166 -12.35 6.61 6.78
N ILE A 167 -12.30 7.67 5.98
CA ILE A 167 -12.65 9.02 6.47
C ILE A 167 -14.14 9.10 6.85
N ASP A 168 -14.46 9.82 7.93
CA ASP A 168 -15.84 10.04 8.39
C ASP A 168 -16.55 11.09 7.52
N TRP A 169 -16.74 10.78 6.23
CA TRP A 169 -17.41 11.65 5.25
C TRP A 169 -18.05 10.84 4.12
N ILE A 170 -19.36 10.64 4.21
CA ILE A 170 -20.10 9.62 3.45
C ILE A 170 -20.17 9.92 1.94
N ASP A 171 -20.39 11.18 1.55
CA ASP A 171 -20.74 11.57 0.16
C ASP A 171 -19.74 12.59 -0.44
N ILE A 172 -18.45 12.27 -0.39
CA ILE A 172 -17.43 13.09 -1.07
C ILE A 172 -17.57 12.89 -2.59
N ASN A 173 -17.79 13.98 -3.33
CA ASN A 173 -17.78 13.96 -4.79
C ASN A 173 -16.34 13.77 -5.32
N PRO A 174 -16.04 12.74 -6.14
CA PRO A 174 -14.70 12.49 -6.69
C PRO A 174 -14.12 13.65 -7.54
N PHE A 175 -14.96 14.55 -8.03
CA PHE A 175 -14.55 15.71 -8.85
C PHE A 175 -14.44 17.02 -8.05
N SER A 176 -14.67 16.96 -6.73
CA SER A 176 -14.60 18.13 -5.86
C SER A 176 -13.17 18.54 -5.55
N GLN A 177 -12.96 19.83 -5.21
CA GLN A 177 -11.65 20.31 -4.76
C GLN A 177 -11.25 19.66 -3.43
N GLU A 178 -12.23 19.36 -2.59
CA GLU A 178 -12.12 18.62 -1.34
C GLU A 178 -11.52 17.23 -1.55
N TYR A 179 -12.02 16.49 -2.55
CA TYR A 179 -11.49 15.17 -2.88
C TYR A 179 -10.03 15.23 -3.32
N ILE A 180 -9.71 16.16 -4.23
CA ILE A 180 -8.34 16.37 -4.73
C ILE A 180 -7.42 16.75 -3.57
N PHE A 181 -7.86 17.63 -2.67
CA PHE A 181 -7.05 18.04 -1.54
C PHE A 181 -6.86 16.92 -0.50
N LEU A 182 -7.88 16.12 -0.21
CA LEU A 182 -7.73 14.93 0.64
C LEU A 182 -6.73 13.93 0.05
N LYS A 183 -6.74 13.77 -1.28
CA LYS A 183 -5.75 12.97 -2.00
C LYS A 183 -4.34 13.56 -1.87
N GLU A 184 -4.19 14.88 -1.99
CA GLU A 184 -2.90 15.57 -1.76
C GLU A 184 -2.38 15.35 -0.33
N LEU A 185 -3.27 15.31 0.66
CA LEU A 185 -2.91 15.04 2.05
C LEU A 185 -2.49 13.58 2.30
N GLY A 186 -2.84 12.66 1.39
CA GLY A 186 -2.43 11.27 1.42
C GLY A 186 -3.57 10.27 1.66
N VAL A 187 -4.84 10.69 1.65
CA VAL A 187 -5.97 9.75 1.72
C VAL A 187 -5.97 8.82 0.51
N LYS A 188 -6.09 7.53 0.77
CA LYS A 188 -5.89 6.48 -0.23
C LYS A 188 -7.15 6.19 -1.05
N GLU A 189 -6.98 6.07 -2.36
CA GLU A 189 -8.03 5.68 -3.32
C GLU A 189 -8.16 4.16 -3.50
N ALA A 190 -7.24 3.39 -2.92
CA ALA A 190 -7.22 1.94 -2.97
C ALA A 190 -6.53 1.38 -1.72
N PRO A 191 -6.89 0.17 -1.26
CA PRO A 191 -6.20 -0.49 -0.16
C PRO A 191 -4.72 -0.76 -0.49
N ASP A 192 -3.90 -0.89 0.54
CA ASP A 192 -2.51 -1.29 0.35
C ASP A 192 -2.44 -2.71 -0.24
N PHE A 193 -1.48 -2.91 -1.13
CA PHE A 193 -1.34 -4.13 -1.91
C PHE A 193 -1.19 -5.40 -1.06
N GLN A 194 -0.44 -5.33 0.03
CA GLN A 194 -0.24 -6.48 0.94
C GLN A 194 -1.49 -6.77 1.76
N ASP A 195 -2.10 -5.73 2.32
CA ASP A 195 -3.30 -5.82 3.14
C ASP A 195 -4.47 -6.39 2.34
N LEU A 196 -4.60 -6.00 1.07
CA LEU A 196 -5.60 -6.55 0.15
C LEU A 196 -5.47 -8.06 -0.02
N PHE A 197 -4.27 -8.60 -0.22
CA PHE A 197 -4.08 -10.06 -0.39
C PHE A 197 -4.27 -10.84 0.91
N LEU A 198 -3.88 -10.27 2.05
CA LEU A 198 -4.21 -10.84 3.35
C LEU A 198 -5.73 -10.92 3.53
N HIS A 199 -6.45 -9.87 3.14
CA HIS A 199 -7.90 -9.85 3.22
C HIS A 199 -8.56 -10.85 2.25
N ILE A 200 -8.09 -10.96 1.01
CA ILE A 200 -8.53 -12.00 0.05
C ILE A 200 -8.36 -13.40 0.64
N THR A 201 -7.25 -13.64 1.35
CA THR A 201 -6.99 -14.93 2.01
C THR A 201 -7.98 -15.19 3.15
N GLN A 202 -8.32 -14.17 3.93
CA GLN A 202 -9.33 -14.26 4.99
C GLN A 202 -10.72 -14.55 4.42
N GLU A 203 -11.15 -13.80 3.41
CA GLU A 203 -12.43 -14.00 2.72
C GLU A 203 -12.53 -15.41 2.13
N HIS A 204 -11.46 -15.89 1.50
CA HIS A 204 -11.39 -17.25 0.97
C HIS A 204 -11.51 -18.34 2.04
N ASN A 205 -10.93 -18.12 3.22
CA ASN A 205 -11.01 -19.08 4.32
C ASN A 205 -12.40 -19.13 4.97
N GLN A 206 -13.19 -18.06 4.82
CA GLN A 206 -14.56 -17.98 5.32
C GLN A 206 -15.60 -18.46 4.30
N SER A 207 -15.25 -18.50 3.01
CA SER A 207 -16.16 -18.93 1.94
C SER A 207 -16.17 -20.45 1.72
N SER A 208 -17.25 -20.95 1.10
CA SER A 208 -17.33 -22.36 0.69
C SER A 208 -16.21 -22.65 -0.30
N LYS A 209 -15.37 -23.64 0.00
CA LYS A 209 -14.28 -24.06 -0.89
C LYS A 209 -14.77 -24.96 -2.02
N ILE A 210 -16.04 -25.34 -2.04
CA ILE A 210 -16.60 -26.25 -3.05
C ILE A 210 -16.75 -25.50 -4.38
N LYS A 211 -16.10 -25.99 -5.44
CA LYS A 211 -15.99 -25.37 -6.77
C LYS A 211 -17.33 -24.98 -7.39
N SER A 212 -18.38 -25.77 -7.17
CA SER A 212 -19.74 -25.47 -7.70
C SER A 212 -20.43 -24.30 -6.99
N GLU A 213 -20.04 -24.02 -5.75
CA GLU A 213 -20.64 -22.99 -4.89
C GLU A 213 -19.67 -21.83 -4.63
N TYR A 214 -18.43 -21.92 -5.13
CA TYR A 214 -17.37 -20.97 -4.87
C TYR A 214 -17.71 -19.60 -5.46
N GLN A 215 -17.85 -18.62 -4.57
CA GLN A 215 -17.97 -17.22 -4.93
C GLN A 215 -16.60 -16.56 -4.86
N LEU A 216 -16.29 -15.73 -5.86
CA LEU A 216 -15.06 -14.97 -5.84
C LEU A 216 -15.09 -13.99 -4.65
N PRO A 217 -14.02 -13.92 -3.85
CA PRO A 217 -13.92 -12.94 -2.79
C PRO A 217 -14.13 -11.52 -3.32
N PRO A 218 -14.97 -10.67 -2.69
CA PRO A 218 -15.21 -9.29 -3.14
C PRO A 218 -13.92 -8.49 -3.32
N SER A 219 -12.94 -8.69 -2.44
CA SER A 219 -11.64 -8.04 -2.52
C SER A 219 -10.83 -8.47 -3.75
N LEU A 220 -11.02 -9.72 -4.20
CA LEU A 220 -10.39 -10.22 -5.41
C LEU A 220 -11.05 -9.65 -6.68
N ILE A 221 -12.37 -9.45 -6.65
CA ILE A 221 -13.10 -8.78 -7.74
C ILE A 221 -12.63 -7.33 -7.85
N TYR A 222 -12.56 -6.61 -6.72
CA TYR A 222 -12.03 -5.24 -6.67
C TYR A 222 -10.61 -5.15 -7.23
N PHE A 223 -9.73 -6.09 -6.83
CA PHE A 223 -8.38 -6.18 -7.35
C PHE A 223 -8.37 -6.32 -8.87
N ALA A 224 -9.18 -7.23 -9.41
CA ALA A 224 -9.26 -7.48 -10.85
C ALA A 224 -9.72 -6.24 -11.63
N GLU A 225 -10.78 -5.58 -11.17
CA GLU A 225 -11.35 -4.40 -11.83
C GLU A 225 -10.42 -3.19 -11.78
N ASN A 226 -9.69 -3.02 -10.68
CA ASN A 226 -8.84 -1.86 -10.43
C ASN A 226 -7.34 -2.09 -10.68
N PHE A 227 -6.96 -3.29 -11.14
CA PHE A 227 -5.56 -3.69 -11.34
C PHE A 227 -4.75 -2.69 -12.16
N ARG A 228 -5.27 -2.32 -13.34
CA ARG A 228 -4.58 -1.41 -14.27
C ARG A 228 -4.44 0.00 -13.70
N LYS A 229 -5.40 0.43 -12.88
CA LYS A 229 -5.46 1.80 -12.34
C LYS A 229 -4.48 1.99 -11.19
N TYR A 230 -4.47 1.07 -10.22
CA TYR A 230 -3.72 1.26 -8.97
C TYR A 230 -2.54 0.31 -8.80
N TYR A 231 -2.63 -0.93 -9.31
CA TYR A 231 -1.70 -1.99 -8.92
C TYR A 231 -0.65 -2.36 -9.98
N LEU A 232 -0.87 -2.06 -11.26
CA LEU A 232 0.03 -2.45 -12.36
C LEU A 232 1.47 -1.99 -12.14
N LYS A 233 1.68 -0.73 -11.75
CA LYS A 233 3.03 -0.19 -11.48
C LYS A 233 3.72 -0.88 -10.30
N ILE A 234 2.95 -1.19 -9.25
CA ILE A 234 3.45 -1.90 -8.07
C ILE A 234 3.79 -3.34 -8.44
N TRP A 235 2.95 -3.97 -9.25
CA TRP A 235 3.11 -5.34 -9.75
C TRP A 235 4.38 -5.51 -10.60
N GLU A 236 4.63 -4.62 -11.56
CA GLU A 236 5.81 -4.69 -12.44
C GLU A 236 7.13 -4.53 -11.67
N ASN A 237 7.12 -3.70 -10.62
CA ASN A 237 8.27 -3.47 -9.76
C ASN A 237 8.47 -4.60 -8.73
N ASN A 238 7.40 -5.19 -8.24
CA ASN A 238 7.42 -6.29 -7.28
C ASN A 238 7.32 -7.65 -7.97
N LYS A 239 8.42 -8.08 -8.59
CA LYS A 239 8.49 -9.33 -9.39
C LYS A 239 8.21 -10.64 -8.63
N ILE A 240 8.07 -10.63 -7.30
CA ILE A 240 7.90 -11.84 -6.49
C ILE A 240 6.87 -11.61 -5.40
N ILE A 241 5.61 -11.89 -5.72
CA ILE A 241 4.55 -12.00 -4.71
C ILE A 241 4.54 -13.45 -4.26
N GLN A 242 4.90 -13.66 -3.00
CA GLN A 242 4.87 -14.98 -2.37
C GLN A 242 3.52 -15.29 -1.74
N ILE A 243 2.59 -14.33 -1.71
CA ILE A 243 1.29 -14.51 -1.09
C ILE A 243 0.37 -15.22 -2.10
N PRO A 244 -0.16 -16.42 -1.76
CA PRO A 244 -1.14 -17.09 -2.61
C PRO A 244 -2.47 -16.35 -2.57
N PHE A 245 -2.98 -15.93 -3.72
CA PHE A 245 -4.25 -15.21 -3.83
C PHE A 245 -5.08 -15.61 -5.05
N LEU A 246 -4.50 -16.37 -5.98
CA LEU A 246 -5.16 -16.75 -7.22
C LEU A 246 -6.03 -17.99 -6.98
N PRO A 247 -7.37 -17.89 -7.09
CA PRO A 247 -8.24 -19.02 -6.85
C PRO A 247 -8.06 -20.06 -7.95
N SER A 248 -7.63 -21.25 -7.56
CA SER A 248 -7.32 -22.37 -8.43
C SER A 248 -8.06 -23.62 -7.97
N SER A 249 -8.41 -24.47 -8.93
CA SER A 249 -8.92 -25.81 -8.63
C SER A 249 -7.79 -26.64 -8.06
N SER A 250 -8.03 -27.28 -6.92
CA SER A 250 -7.10 -28.30 -6.41
C SER A 250 -6.97 -29.41 -7.47
N PRO A 251 -5.74 -29.93 -7.70
CA PRO A 251 -5.54 -31.10 -8.54
C PRO A 251 -6.46 -32.25 -8.10
N PRO A 252 -7.11 -32.96 -9.04
CA PRO A 252 -8.22 -33.87 -8.76
C PRO A 252 -7.92 -34.99 -7.75
N HIS A 253 -6.64 -35.28 -7.50
CA HIS A 253 -6.17 -36.40 -6.69
C HIS A 253 -5.80 -36.05 -5.25
N ILE A 254 -5.74 -34.75 -4.89
CA ILE A 254 -5.31 -34.32 -3.55
C ILE A 254 -6.45 -34.41 -2.52
N ASN A 255 -7.71 -34.23 -2.92
CA ASN A 255 -8.92 -34.43 -2.11
C ASN A 255 -10.13 -34.36 -3.05
N GLN A 256 -10.73 -35.50 -3.44
CA GLN A 256 -11.97 -35.60 -4.27
C GLN A 256 -12.36 -34.29 -5.01
N SER A 257 -11.48 -33.89 -5.95
CA SER A 257 -11.64 -32.94 -7.06
C SER A 257 -12.70 -31.84 -6.99
N THR A 258 -12.90 -31.16 -5.86
CA THR A 258 -13.93 -30.11 -5.77
C THR A 258 -13.51 -28.90 -4.96
N GLU A 259 -12.36 -28.91 -4.28
CA GLU A 259 -11.95 -27.76 -3.47
C GLU A 259 -11.15 -26.71 -4.25
N VAL A 260 -11.45 -25.46 -3.94
CA VAL A 260 -10.74 -24.27 -4.40
C VAL A 260 -9.62 -23.95 -3.41
N ILE A 261 -8.42 -23.76 -3.93
CA ILE A 261 -7.23 -23.34 -3.18
C ILE A 261 -6.72 -22.00 -3.72
N LEU A 262 -6.07 -21.20 -2.88
CA LEU A 262 -5.31 -20.05 -3.34
C LEU A 262 -3.90 -20.49 -3.72
N THR A 263 -3.44 -20.03 -4.88
CA THR A 263 -2.11 -20.32 -5.39
C THR A 263 -1.38 -19.04 -5.76
N ILE A 264 -0.08 -19.18 -5.91
CA ILE A 264 0.79 -18.12 -6.41
C ILE A 264 0.73 -18.16 -7.94
N PRO A 265 0.65 -17.00 -8.64
CA PRO A 265 0.59 -16.96 -10.10
C PRO A 265 1.72 -17.69 -10.82
N GLN A 266 2.89 -17.83 -10.19
CA GLN A 266 4.07 -18.54 -10.73
C GLN A 266 3.87 -20.06 -10.83
N LEU A 267 2.93 -20.62 -10.07
CA LEU A 267 2.60 -22.05 -10.05
C LEU A 267 1.41 -22.39 -10.95
N VAL A 268 0.83 -21.40 -11.61
CA VAL A 268 -0.29 -21.58 -12.53
C VAL A 268 0.16 -21.29 -13.95
N PHE A 269 -0.40 -22.02 -14.90
CA PHE A 269 0.05 -22.03 -16.29
C PHE A 269 -1.16 -22.08 -17.22
N LYS A 270 -1.03 -21.51 -18.42
CA LYS A 270 -2.10 -21.54 -19.45
C LYS A 270 -2.21 -22.88 -20.19
N GLU A 271 -1.36 -23.85 -19.87
CA GLU A 271 -1.30 -25.13 -20.57
C GLU A 271 -2.58 -25.94 -20.35
N THR A 272 -3.24 -26.30 -21.44
CA THR A 272 -4.50 -27.07 -21.45
C THR A 272 -4.30 -28.54 -21.83
N SER A 273 -3.06 -29.00 -22.00
CA SER A 273 -2.75 -30.39 -22.34
C SER A 273 -3.43 -31.34 -21.34
N PRO A 274 -4.20 -32.35 -21.74
CA PRO A 274 -5.01 -33.17 -20.83
C PRO A 274 -4.21 -33.94 -19.77
N LEU A 275 -2.88 -34.01 -19.91
CA LEU A 275 -1.98 -34.77 -19.04
C LEU A 275 -1.49 -33.98 -17.82
N PHE A 276 -1.56 -32.65 -17.87
CA PHE A 276 -0.96 -31.76 -16.87
C PHE A 276 -1.97 -31.09 -15.89
N PRO A 277 -3.27 -30.91 -16.22
CA PRO A 277 -4.31 -30.46 -15.29
C PRO A 277 -4.53 -31.40 -14.11
N SER A 278 -4.14 -32.68 -14.23
CA SER A 278 -4.13 -33.61 -13.10
C SER A 278 -3.06 -33.28 -12.06
N LEU A 279 -1.99 -32.55 -12.45
CA LEU A 279 -0.86 -32.23 -11.58
C LEU A 279 -0.82 -30.76 -11.16
N LEU A 280 -1.22 -29.84 -12.04
CA LEU A 280 -1.16 -28.41 -11.79
C LEU A 280 -2.49 -27.84 -11.33
N PRO A 281 -2.47 -26.83 -10.43
CA PRO A 281 -3.64 -26.03 -10.18
C PRO A 281 -4.06 -25.26 -11.44
N ASP A 282 -5.34 -25.33 -11.78
CA ASP A 282 -5.94 -24.55 -12.88
C ASP A 282 -6.74 -23.37 -12.31
N VAL A 283 -6.62 -22.18 -12.89
CA VAL A 283 -7.37 -21.01 -12.43
C VAL A 283 -8.86 -21.26 -12.62
N ILE A 284 -9.66 -20.86 -11.63
CA ILE A 284 -11.11 -20.98 -11.76
C ILE A 284 -11.61 -20.13 -12.94
N ARG A 285 -12.44 -20.74 -13.80
CA ARG A 285 -13.02 -20.10 -14.98
C ARG A 285 -13.69 -18.76 -14.67
N CYS A 286 -14.40 -18.66 -13.54
CA CYS A 286 -15.04 -17.43 -13.10
C CYS A 286 -14.04 -16.26 -12.99
N PHE A 287 -12.86 -16.48 -12.42
CA PHE A 287 -11.84 -15.44 -12.34
C PHE A 287 -11.25 -15.11 -13.73
N SER A 288 -11.08 -16.13 -14.58
CA SER A 288 -10.60 -15.96 -15.95
C SER A 288 -11.53 -15.11 -16.83
N HIS A 289 -12.84 -15.10 -16.53
CA HIS A 289 -13.81 -14.27 -17.23
C HIS A 289 -13.78 -12.80 -16.75
N CYS A 290 -13.47 -12.58 -15.47
CA CYS A 290 -13.45 -11.25 -14.87
C CYS A 290 -12.10 -10.54 -15.03
N PHE A 291 -11.02 -11.28 -15.30
CA PHE A 291 -9.68 -10.73 -15.32
C PHE A 291 -8.78 -11.32 -16.41
N ASP A 292 -7.99 -10.47 -17.08
CA ASP A 292 -6.95 -10.94 -17.99
C ASP A 292 -5.74 -11.45 -17.21
N ILE A 293 -5.76 -12.74 -16.93
CA ILE A 293 -4.73 -13.49 -16.21
C ILE A 293 -3.32 -13.30 -16.82
N SER A 294 -3.23 -12.98 -18.12
CA SER A 294 -1.95 -12.68 -18.78
C SER A 294 -1.19 -11.54 -18.11
N LEU A 295 -1.90 -10.59 -17.51
CA LEU A 295 -1.32 -9.44 -16.82
C LEU A 295 -0.59 -9.84 -15.52
N LEU A 296 -0.91 -10.99 -14.93
CA LEU A 296 -0.22 -11.51 -13.74
C LEU A 296 1.11 -12.20 -14.10
N GLY A 297 1.52 -12.20 -15.38
CA GLY A 297 2.74 -12.85 -15.82
C GLY A 297 2.65 -14.38 -15.79
N ILE A 298 1.44 -14.94 -15.86
CA ILE A 298 1.21 -16.38 -15.92
C ILE A 298 1.85 -16.94 -17.19
N LYS A 299 2.77 -17.88 -17.01
CA LYS A 299 3.51 -18.51 -18.10
C LYS A 299 2.58 -19.41 -18.93
N SER A 300 2.91 -19.57 -20.21
CA SER A 300 2.21 -20.54 -21.07
C SER A 300 2.46 -21.97 -20.62
N ARG A 301 3.71 -22.29 -20.22
CA ARG A 301 4.15 -23.62 -19.79
C ARG A 301 5.05 -23.53 -18.56
N PRO A 302 5.05 -24.58 -17.71
CA PRO A 302 6.04 -24.73 -16.66
C PRO A 302 7.43 -24.91 -17.26
N ASP A 303 8.43 -24.32 -16.60
CA ASP A 303 9.81 -24.65 -16.90
C ASP A 303 10.07 -26.10 -16.50
N LEU A 304 10.98 -26.76 -17.22
CA LEU A 304 11.35 -28.15 -16.98
C LEU A 304 11.72 -28.42 -15.50
N GLN A 305 12.37 -27.47 -14.83
CA GLN A 305 12.68 -27.59 -13.40
C GLN A 305 11.41 -27.62 -12.52
N ILE A 306 10.49 -26.69 -12.72
CA ILE A 306 9.22 -26.61 -11.95
C ILE A 306 8.40 -27.88 -12.20
N ALA A 307 8.32 -28.33 -13.46
CA ALA A 307 7.61 -29.54 -13.82
C ALA A 307 8.17 -30.78 -13.11
N PHE A 308 9.50 -30.90 -13.01
CA PHE A 308 10.15 -31.99 -12.30
C PHE A 308 10.00 -31.88 -10.79
N ASP A 309 10.15 -30.71 -10.18
CA ASP A 309 9.98 -30.55 -8.74
C ASP A 309 8.55 -30.93 -8.31
N ILE A 310 7.54 -30.55 -9.09
CA ILE A 310 6.15 -30.99 -8.89
C ILE A 310 6.02 -32.51 -9.05
N LEU A 311 6.73 -33.10 -10.01
CA LEU A 311 6.73 -34.55 -10.23
C LEU A 311 7.34 -35.31 -9.05
N ILE A 312 8.43 -34.79 -8.47
CA ILE A 312 9.11 -35.37 -7.32
C ILE A 312 8.26 -35.26 -6.07
N ASP A 313 7.67 -34.09 -5.82
CA ASP A 313 6.74 -33.90 -4.69
C ASP A 313 5.55 -34.85 -4.78
N LYS A 314 5.13 -35.20 -6.00
CA LYS A 314 4.00 -36.09 -6.30
C LYS A 314 4.41 -37.49 -6.77
N GLN A 315 5.64 -37.92 -6.47
CA GLN A 315 6.18 -39.21 -6.96
C GLN A 315 5.33 -40.44 -6.59
N TYR A 316 4.63 -40.38 -5.45
CA TYR A 316 3.74 -41.44 -4.98
C TYR A 316 2.43 -41.51 -5.75
N GLU A 317 2.13 -40.53 -6.60
CA GLU A 317 0.89 -40.42 -7.38
C GLU A 317 1.06 -40.96 -8.81
N ILE A 318 2.31 -41.20 -9.26
CA ILE A 318 2.65 -41.73 -10.61
C ILE A 318 2.83 -43.25 -10.52
N LEU A 319 1.78 -43.95 -10.10
CA LEU A 319 1.86 -45.38 -9.75
C LEU A 319 1.83 -46.32 -10.96
N THR A 320 1.48 -45.84 -12.16
CA THR A 320 1.28 -46.69 -13.35
C THR A 320 2.26 -46.36 -14.47
N ILE A 321 2.69 -47.39 -15.22
CA ILE A 321 3.59 -47.23 -16.38
C ILE A 321 2.95 -46.33 -17.45
N GLU A 322 1.63 -46.41 -17.63
CA GLU A 322 0.89 -45.57 -18.59
C GLU A 322 0.93 -44.10 -18.21
N SER A 323 0.68 -43.76 -16.94
CA SER A 323 0.76 -42.39 -16.45
C SER A 323 2.20 -41.86 -16.52
N ALA A 324 3.18 -42.67 -16.10
CA ALA A 324 4.60 -42.32 -16.21
C ALA A 324 5.00 -42.03 -17.67
N SER A 325 4.67 -42.92 -18.62
CA SER A 325 4.97 -42.75 -20.05
C SER A 325 4.39 -41.45 -20.61
N LEU A 326 3.14 -41.14 -20.24
CA LEU A 326 2.49 -39.89 -20.65
C LEU A 326 3.19 -38.66 -20.06
N TYR A 327 3.56 -38.66 -18.79
CA TYR A 327 4.29 -37.56 -18.15
C TYR A 327 5.66 -37.33 -18.79
N PHE A 328 6.45 -38.40 -18.98
CA PHE A 328 7.75 -38.29 -19.62
C PHE A 328 7.65 -37.86 -21.09
N SER A 329 6.61 -38.28 -21.81
CA SER A 329 6.37 -37.81 -23.18
C SER A 329 6.09 -36.31 -23.25
N TYR A 330 5.48 -35.74 -22.20
CA TYR A 330 5.24 -34.31 -22.09
C TYR A 330 6.50 -33.56 -21.65
N LEU A 331 7.26 -34.08 -20.67
CA LEU A 331 8.53 -33.48 -20.25
C LEU A 331 9.54 -33.38 -21.40
N ASN A 332 9.55 -34.36 -22.30
CA ASN A 332 10.36 -34.31 -23.53
C ASN A 332 9.97 -33.18 -24.50
N LYS A 333 8.80 -32.56 -24.33
CA LYS A 333 8.36 -31.40 -25.12
C LYS A 333 8.73 -30.07 -24.47
N LEU A 334 9.26 -30.08 -23.25
CA LEU A 334 9.73 -28.89 -22.55
C LEU A 334 11.21 -28.66 -22.87
N ASP A 335 11.54 -27.42 -23.23
CA ASP A 335 12.92 -27.00 -23.43
C ASP A 335 13.61 -26.77 -22.08
N GLY A 336 14.93 -26.96 -22.01
CA GLY A 336 15.72 -26.62 -20.82
C GLY A 336 16.53 -27.77 -20.21
N LEU A 337 16.67 -28.90 -20.91
CA LEU A 337 17.59 -29.96 -20.51
C LEU A 337 19.02 -29.41 -20.50
N ASN A 338 19.60 -29.21 -19.32
CA ASN A 338 20.99 -28.84 -19.16
C ASN A 338 21.74 -29.92 -18.33
N LYS A 339 23.07 -29.95 -18.46
CA LYS A 339 23.89 -30.97 -17.80
C LYS A 339 23.71 -30.97 -16.28
N THR A 340 23.62 -29.79 -15.67
CA THR A 340 23.41 -29.60 -14.23
C THR A 340 22.06 -30.16 -13.75
N PHE A 341 21.03 -30.06 -14.57
CA PHE A 341 19.68 -30.53 -14.29
C PHE A 341 19.60 -32.05 -14.36
N ILE A 342 20.25 -32.66 -15.36
CA ILE A 342 20.38 -34.12 -15.47
C ILE A 342 21.13 -34.68 -14.26
N GLU A 343 22.23 -34.05 -13.83
CA GLU A 343 22.96 -34.44 -12.63
C GLU A 343 22.09 -34.35 -11.37
N ASN A 344 21.25 -33.32 -11.24
CA ASN A 344 20.34 -33.16 -10.11
C ASN A 344 19.21 -34.20 -10.11
N ILE A 345 18.60 -34.49 -11.26
CA ILE A 345 17.55 -35.52 -11.37
C ILE A 345 18.11 -36.90 -11.11
N SER A 346 19.31 -37.22 -11.60
CA SER A 346 19.91 -38.55 -11.46
C SER A 346 20.09 -39.00 -10.01
N LYS A 347 20.10 -38.04 -9.07
CA LYS A 347 20.23 -38.27 -7.63
C LYS A 347 18.88 -38.42 -6.92
N LYS A 348 17.76 -38.11 -7.58
CA LYS A 348 16.42 -38.16 -6.99
C LYS A 348 15.71 -39.46 -7.40
N SER A 349 15.02 -40.09 -6.46
CA SER A 349 14.31 -41.36 -6.67
C SER A 349 12.83 -41.11 -6.92
N PHE A 350 12.40 -40.90 -8.17
CA PHE A 350 11.03 -40.45 -8.48
C PHE A 350 10.23 -41.40 -9.39
N ILE A 351 10.81 -42.54 -9.77
CA ILE A 351 10.12 -43.60 -10.53
C ILE A 351 9.79 -44.74 -9.56
N PRO A 352 8.50 -45.03 -9.31
CA PRO A 352 8.14 -46.18 -8.48
C PRO A 352 8.52 -47.50 -9.16
N TYR A 353 9.25 -48.35 -8.45
CA TYR A 353 9.56 -49.71 -8.89
C TYR A 353 8.33 -50.60 -8.65
N SER A 354 7.82 -51.22 -9.72
CA SER A 354 6.84 -52.30 -9.66
C SER A 354 7.45 -53.51 -8.94
N SER A 355 6.91 -53.90 -7.78
CA SER A 355 7.33 -55.09 -7.03
C SER A 355 6.82 -56.41 -7.62
N SER A 356 5.97 -56.37 -8.65
CA SER A 356 5.52 -57.57 -9.38
C SER A 356 6.35 -57.80 -10.65
N SER A 357 6.86 -59.02 -10.74
CA SER A 357 7.80 -59.55 -11.73
C SER A 357 7.18 -59.77 -13.11
N SER A 358 6.58 -58.75 -13.72
CA SER A 358 6.00 -58.87 -15.06
C SER A 358 6.27 -57.68 -15.97
N TYR A 359 7.49 -57.12 -15.98
CA TYR A 359 7.94 -56.25 -17.08
C TYR A 359 9.43 -56.46 -17.39
N SER A 360 9.71 -57.38 -18.31
CA SER A 360 11.00 -57.49 -18.99
C SER A 360 11.10 -56.43 -20.09
N LYS A 361 11.39 -55.20 -19.65
CA LYS A 361 12.23 -54.19 -20.31
C LYS A 361 12.00 -52.88 -19.55
N PRO A 362 13.03 -52.29 -18.93
CA PRO A 362 12.93 -50.88 -18.57
C PRO A 362 12.61 -50.15 -19.88
N SER A 363 11.50 -49.42 -19.92
CA SER A 363 11.28 -48.42 -20.94
C SER A 363 12.47 -47.47 -20.85
N GLN A 364 13.43 -47.66 -21.75
CA GLN A 364 14.49 -46.70 -21.99
C GLN A 364 13.81 -45.46 -22.53
N ILE A 365 13.31 -44.62 -21.62
CA ILE A 365 13.03 -43.24 -21.89
C ILE A 365 14.42 -42.62 -22.06
N PHE A 366 14.92 -42.70 -23.28
CA PHE A 366 16.07 -41.92 -23.69
C PHE A 366 15.66 -40.46 -23.57
N ILE A 367 16.08 -39.82 -22.49
CA ILE A 367 16.33 -38.38 -22.50
C ILE A 367 17.47 -38.23 -23.50
N ARG A 368 17.13 -37.99 -24.78
CA ARG A 368 18.14 -37.72 -25.80
C ARG A 368 18.77 -36.37 -25.44
N SER A 369 20.07 -36.43 -25.17
CA SER A 369 20.97 -35.29 -24.94
C SER A 369 21.04 -34.34 -26.13
#